data_AF-A0A0G1XQL7-F1
#
_entry.id   AF-A0A0G1XQL7-F1
#
_cell.length_a   1.000
_cell.length_b   1.000
_cell.length_c   1.000
_cell.angle_alpha   90.00
_cell.angle_beta   90.00
_cell.angle_gamma   90.00
#
_symmetry.space_group_name_H-M   'P 1'
#
loop_
_entity.id
_entity.type
_entity.pdbx_description
1 polymer ?
#
loop_
_entity_poly.entity_id
_entity_poly.type
_entity_poly.pdbx_seq_one_letter_code
_entity_poly.pdbx_strand_id
1 'polypeptide(L)'
;MPIFSETPDIQQPCETIEEVSDSIEQGEVTEETKENWREILRQLPVAVNNFYGDPVIQWKNTLEKLGSLETSRHAGPVGIIMKGKLTERTVAQLKEYKDRGLNLVTLISISELPEMEGTGSEHRYENVRLLEQFGIPAIAYIRPMMPPFNTSEEIIDKIFSKLQEAGCKYAVTSGFRGDEALVHKMSPDAQVQWAMKVKVMPGEVYQRIKLHAEKYGIQLFTRTSCAVSVATGEQDTYNPYYNSPKLVKCKELNCPIQDTCGPQTQPREGSLELIKRLGFDVEFIPAQQGKKCGVSGEDRLKCPSCCTTCYFSKNIPHIQVKGDVNLGDLSFIRFVTGMLAMQPGRNDDGSKEVGKIRFPKHPEIDNAQALNSWWPISRNIAKCFGCKYCIVDEYYNETGENQEVGFPPSQLVDRMFPEDKKDNQ
;
A
#
# COMPACT_ATOMS: atom_id res chain seq x y z
N MET A 1 -27.40 -14.21 -21.83
CA MET A 1 -28.66 -14.04 -21.06
C MET A 1 -28.31 -13.32 -19.77
N PRO A 2 -28.92 -12.16 -19.47
CA PRO A 2 -28.58 -11.41 -18.27
C PRO A 2 -29.27 -12.07 -17.07
N ILE A 3 -28.49 -12.56 -16.11
CA ILE A 3 -28.98 -13.10 -14.84
C ILE A 3 -28.59 -12.11 -13.76
N PHE A 4 -29.27 -10.96 -13.68
CA PHE A 4 -29.32 -10.11 -12.49
C PHE A 4 -30.54 -9.19 -12.62
N SER A 5 -31.72 -9.77 -12.45
CA SER A 5 -32.95 -9.03 -12.17
C SER A 5 -33.61 -9.72 -10.99
N GLU A 6 -33.45 -9.15 -9.81
CA GLU A 6 -34.40 -9.21 -8.68
C GLU A 6 -33.73 -8.54 -7.48
N THR A 7 -34.15 -7.31 -7.21
CA THR A 7 -33.91 -6.60 -5.95
C THR A 7 -34.86 -7.21 -4.92
N PRO A 8 -34.40 -7.87 -3.84
CA PRO A 8 -35.31 -8.40 -2.83
C PRO A 8 -35.84 -7.28 -1.93
N ASP A 9 -37.12 -7.39 -1.58
CA ASP A 9 -37.88 -6.51 -0.71
C ASP A 9 -37.16 -6.13 0.59
N ILE A 10 -37.21 -4.84 0.89
CA ILE A 10 -36.73 -4.23 2.13
C ILE A 10 -37.77 -4.49 3.22
N GLN A 11 -37.51 -5.45 4.11
CA GLN A 11 -38.19 -5.49 5.41
C GLN A 11 -37.55 -4.46 6.35
N GLN A 12 -38.38 -3.57 6.89
CA GLN A 12 -38.00 -2.56 7.88
C GLN A 12 -37.38 -3.22 9.12
N PRO A 13 -36.28 -2.68 9.69
CA PRO A 13 -35.85 -3.08 11.02
C PRO A 13 -36.72 -2.44 12.09
N CYS A 14 -37.14 -3.28 13.03
CA CYS A 14 -37.65 -2.87 14.33
C CYS A 14 -36.47 -2.61 15.28
N GLU A 15 -36.69 -1.69 16.21
CA GLU A 15 -35.88 -1.31 17.39
C GLU A 15 -34.72 -0.32 17.16
N THR A 16 -35.00 0.90 17.58
CA THR A 16 -34.13 2.08 17.74
C THR A 16 -32.91 1.75 18.58
N ILE A 17 -31.72 1.84 17.97
CA ILE A 17 -30.45 2.02 18.67
C ILE A 17 -30.35 3.51 18.99
N GLU A 18 -30.08 3.84 20.25
CA GLU A 18 -29.88 5.23 20.70
C GLU A 18 -28.86 5.95 19.81
N GLU A 19 -29.29 7.07 19.24
CA GLU A 19 -28.47 8.00 18.48
C GLU A 19 -27.34 8.52 19.38
N VAL A 20 -26.12 8.01 19.17
CA VAL A 20 -24.91 8.72 19.60
C VAL A 20 -24.56 9.71 18.48
N SER A 21 -25.37 10.76 18.33
CA SER A 21 -25.10 11.85 17.38
C SER A 21 -24.98 13.20 18.08
N ASP A 22 -24.04 13.99 17.55
CA ASP A 22 -23.89 15.45 17.64
C ASP A 22 -23.10 16.10 18.78
N SER A 23 -22.65 15.40 19.82
CA SER A 23 -21.85 16.06 20.89
C SER A 23 -20.34 16.20 20.61
N ILE A 24 -19.81 15.59 19.54
CA ILE A 24 -18.36 15.56 19.25
C ILE A 24 -17.87 16.84 18.56
N GLU A 25 -18.74 17.66 17.97
CA GLU A 25 -18.29 18.75 17.10
C GLU A 25 -17.88 20.06 17.81
N GLN A 26 -18.16 20.22 19.11
CA GLN A 26 -18.02 21.53 19.81
C GLN A 26 -17.08 21.55 21.03
N GLY A 27 -16.37 20.45 21.32
CA GLY A 27 -15.39 20.42 22.40
C GLY A 27 -14.10 21.19 22.08
N GLU A 28 -13.50 21.82 23.09
CA GLU A 28 -12.14 22.33 23.02
C GLU A 28 -11.16 21.16 22.82
N VAL A 29 -10.29 21.25 21.80
CA VAL A 29 -9.31 20.18 21.52
C VAL A 29 -8.09 20.40 22.40
N THR A 30 -7.92 19.53 23.40
CA THR A 30 -6.79 19.59 24.32
C THR A 30 -5.50 19.06 23.68
N GLU A 31 -4.34 19.37 24.26
CA GLU A 31 -3.05 18.78 23.82
C GLU A 31 -3.01 17.26 23.99
N GLU A 32 -3.73 16.71 24.98
CA GLU A 32 -3.87 15.27 25.16
C GLU A 32 -4.58 14.63 23.96
N THR A 33 -5.70 15.21 23.52
CA THR A 33 -6.41 14.77 22.31
C THR A 33 -5.51 14.87 21.08
N LYS A 34 -4.77 15.97 20.93
CA LYS A 34 -3.81 16.14 19.81
C LYS A 34 -2.72 15.08 19.83
N GLU A 35 -2.15 14.77 21.00
CA GLU A 35 -1.12 13.73 21.11
C GLU A 35 -1.69 12.32 20.82
N ASN A 36 -2.90 12.01 21.27
CA ASN A 36 -3.59 10.77 20.91
C ASN A 36 -3.75 10.65 19.38
N TRP A 37 -4.11 11.74 18.69
CA TRP A 37 -4.17 11.75 17.23
C TRP A 37 -2.80 11.58 16.59
N ARG A 38 -1.74 12.19 17.14
CA ARG A 38 -0.37 11.98 16.66
C ARG A 38 0.05 10.53 16.82
N GLU A 39 -0.29 9.86 17.91
CA GLU A 39 -0.02 8.42 18.13
C GLU A 39 -0.72 7.55 17.08
N ILE A 40 -1.99 7.78 16.77
CA ILE A 40 -2.71 7.06 15.71
C ILE A 40 -2.00 7.24 14.37
N LEU A 41 -1.61 8.48 14.05
CA LEU A 41 -0.95 8.82 12.79
C LEU A 41 0.47 8.23 12.70
N ARG A 42 1.19 8.09 13.83
CA ARG A 42 2.51 7.44 13.89
C ARG A 42 2.46 5.96 13.49
N GLN A 43 1.29 5.33 13.47
CA GLN A 43 1.11 3.92 13.05
C GLN A 43 0.85 3.74 11.54
N LEU A 44 0.69 4.81 10.77
CA LEU A 44 0.40 4.71 9.33
C LEU A 44 1.56 4.05 8.57
N PRO A 45 1.31 3.19 7.57
CA PRO A 45 2.38 2.64 6.75
C PRO A 45 2.96 3.74 5.84
N VAL A 46 4.24 4.06 5.98
CA VAL A 46 4.90 5.12 5.20
C VAL A 46 5.81 4.53 4.13
N ALA A 47 5.84 5.12 2.94
CA ALA A 47 6.87 4.81 1.94
C ALA A 47 7.70 6.03 1.59
N VAL A 48 9.02 5.91 1.73
CA VAL A 48 9.97 6.99 1.45
C VAL A 48 10.38 6.97 -0.01
N ASN A 49 10.25 8.12 -0.67
CA ASN A 49 10.60 8.31 -2.09
C ASN A 49 9.94 7.29 -3.03
N ASN A 50 8.67 6.98 -2.72
CA ASN A 50 7.81 6.06 -3.46
C ASN A 50 6.69 6.82 -4.20
N PHE A 51 7.09 7.79 -5.02
CA PHE A 51 6.27 8.58 -5.93
C PHE A 51 7.30 9.20 -6.91
N TYR A 52 7.33 8.68 -8.14
CA TYR A 52 8.36 8.87 -9.18
C TYR A 52 9.81 9.14 -8.73
N GLY A 53 10.66 8.11 -8.82
CA GLY A 53 12.08 8.21 -8.48
C GLY A 53 12.55 6.96 -7.77
N ASP A 54 13.85 6.83 -7.55
CA ASP A 54 14.42 5.76 -6.76
C ASP A 54 15.11 6.32 -5.50
N PRO A 55 14.84 5.78 -4.31
CA PRO A 55 15.44 6.27 -3.06
C PRO A 55 16.97 6.35 -3.08
N VAL A 56 17.65 5.50 -3.85
CA VAL A 56 19.11 5.47 -3.98
C VAL A 56 19.62 6.63 -4.84
N ILE A 57 18.89 7.04 -5.87
CA ILE A 57 19.27 8.18 -6.73
C ILE A 57 19.22 9.49 -5.92
N GLN A 58 18.28 9.60 -4.99
CA GLN A 58 18.08 10.77 -4.14
C GLN A 58 18.44 10.51 -2.67
N TRP A 59 19.56 9.81 -2.45
CA TRP A 59 19.93 9.28 -1.13
C TRP A 59 19.93 10.29 0.01
N LYS A 60 20.49 11.49 -0.21
CA LYS A 60 20.48 12.56 0.81
C LYS A 60 19.05 12.89 1.27
N ASN A 61 18.14 13.06 0.31
CA ASN A 61 16.74 13.34 0.60
C ASN A 61 16.01 12.15 1.24
N THR A 62 16.37 10.91 0.85
CA THR A 62 15.89 9.70 1.54
C THR A 62 16.28 9.72 3.02
N LEU A 63 17.54 10.03 3.35
CA LEU A 63 18.00 10.14 4.74
C LEU A 63 17.30 11.28 5.50
N GLU A 64 17.10 12.44 4.89
CA GLU A 64 16.37 13.56 5.50
C GLU A 64 14.92 13.18 5.87
N LYS A 65 14.24 12.41 5.01
CA LYS A 65 12.88 11.90 5.26
C LYS A 65 12.85 10.86 6.37
N LEU A 66 13.85 9.97 6.43
CA LEU A 66 14.02 9.05 7.56
C LEU A 66 14.26 9.80 8.87
N GLY A 67 15.14 10.80 8.89
CA GLY A 67 15.36 11.65 10.06
C GLY A 67 14.11 12.41 10.51
N SER A 68 13.28 12.84 9.56
CA SER A 68 11.99 13.49 9.86
C SER A 68 11.00 12.51 10.50
N LEU A 69 10.94 11.26 10.01
CA LEU A 69 10.11 10.20 10.59
C LEU A 69 10.59 9.83 11.99
N GLU A 70 11.89 9.69 12.18
CA GLU A 70 12.52 9.43 13.49
C GLU A 70 12.18 10.54 14.49
N THR A 71 12.39 11.81 14.11
CA THR A 71 12.08 12.98 14.95
C THR A 71 10.59 13.03 15.31
N SER A 72 9.73 12.59 14.38
CA SER A 72 8.28 12.51 14.61
C SER A 72 7.83 11.31 15.45
N ARG A 73 8.76 10.44 15.86
CA ARG A 73 8.54 9.18 16.59
C ARG A 73 7.63 8.21 15.83
N HIS A 74 7.79 8.14 14.51
CA HIS A 74 7.00 7.24 13.69
C HIS A 74 7.24 5.77 14.07
N ALA A 75 6.16 5.00 14.28
CA ALA A 75 6.21 3.63 14.78
C ALA A 75 5.72 2.59 13.74
N GLY A 76 4.88 3.03 12.80
CA GLY A 76 4.40 2.21 11.70
C GLY A 76 5.52 1.78 10.73
N PRO A 77 5.21 0.85 9.82
CA PRO A 77 6.21 0.32 8.90
C PRO A 77 6.67 1.39 7.92
N VAL A 78 7.99 1.53 7.77
CA VAL A 78 8.64 2.46 6.85
C VAL A 78 9.27 1.70 5.69
N GLY A 79 8.60 1.74 4.55
CA GLY A 79 9.01 1.07 3.31
C GLY A 79 9.98 1.88 2.46
N ILE A 80 11.08 1.25 2.04
CA ILE A 80 11.98 1.78 1.00
C ILE A 80 11.94 0.84 -0.20
N ILE A 81 11.33 1.29 -1.30
CA ILE A 81 11.16 0.50 -2.53
C ILE A 81 12.21 0.94 -3.54
N MET A 82 13.10 0.04 -3.95
CA MET A 82 14.27 0.43 -4.75
C MET A 82 14.66 -0.58 -5.84
N LYS A 83 15.38 -0.06 -6.82
CA LYS A 83 16.11 -0.73 -7.90
C LYS A 83 17.59 -0.38 -7.88
N GLY A 84 17.97 0.76 -7.30
CA GLY A 84 19.36 1.23 -7.28
C GLY A 84 20.30 0.33 -6.49
N LYS A 85 21.61 0.44 -6.78
CA LYS A 85 22.65 -0.32 -6.09
C LYS A 85 22.96 0.29 -4.71
N LEU A 86 22.89 -0.54 -3.68
CA LEU A 86 23.36 -0.19 -2.35
C LEU A 86 24.86 -0.47 -2.22
N THR A 87 25.48 0.24 -1.30
CA THR A 87 26.83 0.00 -0.78
C THR A 87 26.74 -0.34 0.71
N GLU A 88 27.78 -0.92 1.30
CA GLU A 88 27.84 -1.13 2.75
C GLU A 88 27.61 0.17 3.53
N ARG A 89 28.16 1.29 3.05
CA ARG A 89 27.93 2.62 3.65
C ARG A 89 26.45 2.97 3.70
N THR A 90 25.72 2.82 2.58
CA THR A 90 24.30 3.15 2.55
C THR A 90 23.47 2.21 3.42
N VAL A 91 23.82 0.92 3.48
CA VAL A 91 23.13 -0.05 4.35
C VAL A 91 23.41 0.25 5.83
N ALA A 92 24.64 0.61 6.19
CA ALA A 92 24.98 1.04 7.54
C ALA A 92 24.15 2.26 7.97
N GLN A 93 23.95 3.24 7.10
CA GLN A 93 23.09 4.40 7.40
C GLN A 93 21.63 4.01 7.61
N LEU A 94 21.09 3.03 6.85
CA LEU A 94 19.74 2.51 7.12
C LEU A 94 19.68 1.76 8.45
N LYS A 95 20.72 0.99 8.76
CA LYS A 95 20.83 0.26 10.03
C LYS A 95 20.80 1.22 11.22
N GLU A 96 21.49 2.35 11.13
CA GLU A 96 21.47 3.37 12.19
C GLU A 96 20.03 3.85 12.49
N TYR A 97 19.22 4.13 11.47
CA TYR A 97 17.82 4.51 11.66
C TYR A 97 16.98 3.38 12.27
N LYS A 98 17.22 2.13 11.84
CA LYS A 98 16.54 0.95 12.40
C LYS A 98 16.89 0.76 13.87
N ASP A 99 18.17 0.87 14.22
CA ASP A 99 18.68 0.71 15.59
C ASP A 99 18.16 1.83 16.52
N ARG A 100 17.82 3.00 15.97
CA ARG A 100 17.13 4.09 16.68
C ARG A 100 15.61 3.94 16.75
N GLY A 101 15.06 2.82 16.27
CA GLY A 101 13.67 2.43 16.49
C GLY A 101 12.74 2.60 15.30
N LEU A 102 13.21 3.06 14.13
CA LEU A 102 12.36 3.07 12.94
C LEU A 102 12.09 1.64 12.45
N ASN A 103 10.81 1.33 12.21
CA ASN A 103 10.36 0.03 11.72
C ASN A 103 10.60 -0.13 10.21
N LEU A 104 11.88 -0.19 9.83
CA LEU A 104 12.31 -0.20 8.43
C LEU A 104 12.12 -1.57 7.77
N VAL A 105 11.60 -1.52 6.54
CA VAL A 105 11.52 -2.65 5.61
C VAL A 105 11.92 -2.20 4.21
N THR A 106 12.69 -3.03 3.52
CA THR A 106 13.14 -2.75 2.16
C THR A 106 12.47 -3.67 1.15
N LEU A 107 12.10 -3.12 -0.01
CA LEU A 107 11.48 -3.86 -1.11
C LEU A 107 12.37 -3.72 -2.34
N ILE A 108 13.06 -4.79 -2.69
CA ILE A 108 14.03 -4.79 -3.78
C ILE A 108 13.34 -5.26 -5.05
N SER A 109 13.16 -4.36 -6.01
CA SER A 109 12.42 -4.62 -7.24
C SER A 109 13.21 -5.54 -8.18
N ILE A 110 12.81 -6.80 -8.31
CA ILE A 110 13.48 -7.80 -9.15
C ILE A 110 12.55 -8.17 -10.30
N SER A 111 13.04 -8.08 -11.53
CA SER A 111 12.24 -8.38 -12.73
C SER A 111 13.00 -9.15 -13.79
N GLU A 112 14.35 -9.19 -13.75
CA GLU A 112 15.16 -9.73 -14.85
C GLU A 112 14.88 -9.07 -16.21
N LEU A 113 14.52 -7.78 -16.23
CA LEU A 113 14.25 -7.00 -17.46
C LEU A 113 15.22 -5.81 -17.64
N PRO A 114 16.54 -6.03 -17.69
CA PRO A 114 17.52 -4.94 -17.71
C PRO A 114 17.37 -3.98 -18.91
N GLU A 115 17.01 -4.51 -20.08
CA GLU A 115 16.79 -3.71 -21.30
C GLU A 115 15.55 -2.81 -21.24
N MET A 116 14.56 -3.19 -20.43
CA MET A 116 13.36 -2.37 -20.19
C MET A 116 13.56 -1.40 -19.03
N GLU A 117 14.52 -1.66 -18.14
CA GLU A 117 14.71 -0.90 -16.91
C GLU A 117 15.87 0.09 -16.94
N GLY A 118 16.76 0.00 -17.93
CA GLY A 118 17.93 0.88 -18.04
C GLY A 118 18.97 0.64 -16.96
N THR A 119 18.87 -0.46 -16.20
CA THR A 119 19.80 -0.83 -15.12
C THR A 119 19.85 -2.35 -14.95
N GLY A 120 21.00 -2.88 -14.51
CA GLY A 120 21.22 -4.32 -14.34
C GLY A 120 20.37 -4.96 -13.23
N SER A 121 20.43 -6.28 -13.15
CA SER A 121 19.72 -7.08 -12.13
C SER A 121 20.64 -7.60 -11.02
N GLU A 122 21.91 -7.85 -11.31
CA GLU A 122 22.83 -8.55 -10.39
C GLU A 122 23.01 -7.85 -9.04
N HIS A 123 23.15 -6.52 -9.04
CA HIS A 123 23.30 -5.76 -7.80
C HIS A 123 22.09 -5.84 -6.88
N ARG A 124 20.93 -6.30 -7.36
CA ARG A 124 19.71 -6.41 -6.57
C ARG A 124 19.74 -7.61 -5.63
N TYR A 125 20.30 -8.73 -6.08
CA TYR A 125 20.56 -9.88 -5.22
C TYR A 125 21.63 -9.54 -4.18
N GLU A 126 22.66 -8.80 -4.60
CA GLU A 126 23.67 -8.28 -3.69
C GLU A 126 23.09 -7.31 -2.64
N ASN A 127 22.15 -6.44 -3.03
CA ASN A 127 21.42 -5.60 -2.06
C ASN A 127 20.71 -6.46 -1.01
N VAL A 128 20.00 -7.52 -1.43
CA VAL A 128 19.31 -8.43 -0.50
C VAL A 128 20.32 -9.05 0.47
N ARG A 129 21.44 -9.57 -0.04
CA ARG A 129 22.52 -10.14 0.78
C ARG A 129 23.05 -9.15 1.81
N LEU A 130 23.36 -7.93 1.38
CA LEU A 130 23.86 -6.88 2.27
C LEU A 130 22.83 -6.47 3.33
N LEU A 131 21.56 -6.34 2.96
CA LEU A 131 20.49 -5.97 3.89
C LEU A 131 20.28 -7.05 4.95
N GLU A 132 20.23 -8.32 4.56
CA GLU A 132 20.12 -9.46 5.48
C GLU A 132 21.33 -9.53 6.44
N GLN A 133 22.55 -9.29 5.94
CA GLN A 133 23.76 -9.24 6.78
C GLN A 133 23.71 -8.16 7.86
N PHE A 134 23.05 -7.03 7.57
CA PHE A 134 22.88 -5.93 8.52
C PHE A 134 21.60 -6.07 9.37
N GLY A 135 20.84 -7.15 9.20
CA GLY A 135 19.60 -7.39 9.94
C GLY A 135 18.45 -6.47 9.54
N ILE A 136 18.48 -5.91 8.33
CA ILE A 136 17.40 -5.08 7.79
C ILE A 136 16.49 -5.98 6.94
N PRO A 137 15.18 -6.07 7.26
CA PRO A 137 14.25 -6.90 6.49
C PRO A 137 14.25 -6.54 5.00
N ALA A 138 14.53 -7.52 4.15
CA ALA A 138 14.50 -7.39 2.71
C ALA A 138 13.42 -8.29 2.10
N ILE A 139 12.53 -7.69 1.32
CA ILE A 139 11.50 -8.39 0.56
C ILE A 139 11.90 -8.34 -0.92
N ALA A 140 12.05 -9.51 -1.54
CA ALA A 140 12.18 -9.62 -2.98
C ALA A 140 10.86 -9.20 -3.64
N TYR A 141 10.84 -8.02 -4.25
CA TYR A 141 9.65 -7.48 -4.89
C TYR A 141 9.66 -7.83 -6.37
N ILE A 142 9.25 -9.07 -6.66
CA ILE A 142 9.31 -9.68 -7.99
C ILE A 142 8.21 -9.11 -8.88
N ARG A 143 8.49 -7.98 -9.53
CA ARG A 143 7.54 -7.31 -10.41
C ARG A 143 8.21 -6.32 -11.38
N PRO A 144 7.58 -6.09 -12.56
CA PRO A 144 6.40 -6.80 -13.06
C PRO A 144 6.76 -8.18 -13.62
N MET A 145 5.90 -9.17 -13.45
CA MET A 145 5.94 -10.39 -14.27
C MET A 145 5.19 -10.12 -15.58
N MET A 146 5.89 -10.27 -16.70
CA MET A 146 5.49 -9.88 -18.05
C MET A 146 5.76 -11.05 -19.01
N PRO A 147 4.76 -11.88 -19.32
CA PRO A 147 4.88 -12.84 -20.40
C PRO A 147 5.12 -12.16 -21.75
N PRO A 148 5.94 -12.75 -22.64
CA PRO A 148 6.81 -13.92 -22.39
C PRO A 148 8.15 -13.55 -21.72
N PHE A 149 8.47 -12.26 -21.59
CA PHE A 149 9.80 -11.71 -21.32
C PHE A 149 10.54 -12.26 -20.09
N ASN A 150 9.88 -12.39 -18.94
CA ASN A 150 10.54 -12.81 -17.69
C ASN A 150 9.79 -13.92 -16.94
N THR A 151 8.99 -14.71 -17.67
CA THR A 151 8.10 -15.71 -17.06
C THR A 151 8.44 -17.14 -17.41
N SER A 152 9.55 -17.39 -18.11
CA SER A 152 10.02 -18.75 -18.40
C SER A 152 10.46 -19.49 -17.12
N GLU A 153 10.47 -20.83 -17.20
CA GLU A 153 10.99 -21.69 -16.12
C GLU A 153 12.40 -21.29 -15.71
N GLU A 154 13.28 -21.13 -16.69
CA GLU A 154 14.70 -20.84 -16.49
C GLU A 154 14.93 -19.49 -15.81
N ILE A 155 14.15 -18.46 -16.18
CA ILE A 155 14.25 -17.13 -15.54
C ILE A 155 13.71 -17.18 -14.11
N ILE A 156 12.58 -17.84 -13.87
CA ILE A 156 12.00 -17.93 -12.53
C ILE A 156 12.90 -18.76 -11.61
N ASP A 157 13.45 -19.88 -12.08
CA ASP A 157 14.42 -20.69 -11.33
C ASP A 157 15.66 -19.87 -10.98
N LYS A 158 16.21 -19.13 -11.94
CA LYS A 158 17.33 -18.21 -11.71
C LYS A 158 17.02 -17.17 -10.62
N ILE A 159 15.84 -16.54 -10.67
CA ILE A 159 15.43 -15.54 -9.66
C ILE A 159 15.43 -16.16 -8.26
N PHE A 160 14.73 -17.28 -8.08
CA PHE A 160 14.59 -17.88 -6.75
C PHE A 160 15.89 -18.51 -6.23
N SER A 161 16.69 -19.13 -7.11
CA SER A 161 18.02 -19.63 -6.77
C SER A 161 18.92 -18.53 -6.23
N LYS A 162 19.05 -17.41 -6.96
CA LYS A 162 19.84 -16.26 -6.52
C LYS A 162 19.30 -15.61 -5.26
N LEU A 163 17.98 -15.59 -5.07
CA LEU A 163 17.37 -15.09 -3.83
C LEU A 163 17.71 -15.98 -2.64
N GLN A 164 17.71 -17.30 -2.80
CA GLN A 164 18.14 -18.22 -1.75
C GLN A 164 19.62 -18.02 -1.40
N GLU A 165 20.48 -17.92 -2.40
CA GLU A 165 21.92 -17.64 -2.22
C GLU A 165 22.16 -16.32 -1.48
N ALA A 166 21.32 -15.30 -1.74
CA ALA A 166 21.35 -14.02 -1.05
C ALA A 166 20.76 -14.05 0.37
N GLY A 167 20.18 -15.17 0.81
CA GLY A 167 19.55 -15.31 2.13
C GLY A 167 18.15 -14.70 2.24
N CYS A 168 17.48 -14.45 1.11
CA CYS A 168 16.14 -13.87 1.08
C CYS A 168 15.11 -14.78 1.77
N LYS A 169 14.25 -14.20 2.61
CA LYS A 169 13.19 -14.94 3.31
C LYS A 169 11.80 -14.73 2.71
N TYR A 170 11.56 -13.56 2.13
CA TYR A 170 10.23 -13.12 1.72
C TYR A 170 10.23 -12.63 0.28
N ALA A 171 9.23 -13.06 -0.49
CA ALA A 171 9.00 -12.55 -1.84
C ALA A 171 7.55 -12.07 -2.00
N VAL A 172 7.38 -10.97 -2.74
CA VAL A 172 6.08 -10.51 -3.21
C VAL A 172 6.10 -10.54 -4.73
N THR A 173 5.12 -11.20 -5.33
CA THR A 173 5.00 -11.25 -6.79
C THR A 173 3.72 -10.61 -7.29
N SER A 174 3.78 -9.95 -8.46
CA SER A 174 2.60 -9.42 -9.14
C SER A 174 2.80 -9.30 -10.65
N GLY A 175 1.71 -9.50 -11.40
CA GLY A 175 1.69 -9.24 -12.83
C GLY A 175 1.85 -7.76 -13.17
N PHE A 176 2.04 -7.48 -14.46
CA PHE A 176 2.10 -6.13 -15.02
C PHE A 176 0.78 -5.36 -14.86
N ARG A 177 0.87 -4.04 -14.69
CA ARG A 177 -0.26 -3.11 -14.76
C ARG A 177 0.03 -2.15 -15.92
N GLY A 178 -0.76 -2.22 -16.98
CA GLY A 178 -0.68 -1.30 -18.11
C GLY A 178 -2.06 -0.86 -18.58
N ASP A 179 -2.10 0.30 -19.23
CA ASP A 179 -3.23 0.76 -20.01
C ASP A 179 -3.00 0.50 -21.52
N GLU A 180 -4.02 0.72 -22.34
CA GLU A 180 -4.04 0.42 -23.77
C GLU A 180 -2.97 1.24 -24.50
N ALA A 181 -2.71 2.47 -24.07
CA ALA A 181 -1.70 3.34 -24.67
C ALA A 181 -0.28 2.81 -24.40
N LEU A 182 0.02 2.39 -23.18
CA LEU A 182 1.30 1.80 -22.82
C LEU A 182 1.50 0.44 -23.49
N VAL A 183 0.46 -0.40 -23.52
CA VAL A 183 0.47 -1.67 -24.25
C VAL A 183 0.71 -1.42 -25.74
N HIS A 184 -0.01 -0.50 -26.38
CA HIS A 184 0.21 -0.15 -27.79
C HIS A 184 1.62 0.38 -28.08
N LYS A 185 2.18 1.25 -27.22
CA LYS A 185 3.58 1.72 -27.34
C LYS A 185 4.58 0.55 -27.26
N MET A 186 4.27 -0.51 -26.51
CA MET A 186 5.12 -1.70 -26.39
C MET A 186 5.05 -2.64 -27.60
N SER A 187 4.15 -2.42 -28.56
CA SER A 187 3.93 -3.28 -29.73
C SER A 187 3.95 -4.78 -29.39
N PRO A 188 3.16 -5.21 -28.41
CA PRO A 188 3.37 -6.48 -27.78
C PRO A 188 2.67 -7.56 -28.61
N ASP A 189 3.24 -8.76 -28.58
CA ASP A 189 2.70 -9.90 -29.31
C ASP A 189 1.22 -10.13 -28.96
N ALA A 190 0.42 -10.72 -29.86
CA ALA A 190 -1.03 -10.88 -29.69
C ALA A 190 -1.43 -11.59 -28.37
N GLN A 191 -0.48 -12.29 -27.74
CA GLN A 191 -0.60 -12.98 -26.45
C GLN A 191 -0.53 -12.07 -25.21
N VAL A 192 -0.08 -10.82 -25.34
CA VAL A 192 0.11 -9.86 -24.24
C VAL A 192 -1.16 -9.04 -23.96
N GLN A 193 -2.24 -9.28 -24.71
CA GLN A 193 -3.55 -8.64 -24.49
C GLN A 193 -4.19 -9.09 -23.18
N TRP A 194 -3.71 -8.60 -22.03
CA TRP A 194 -4.37 -8.85 -20.74
C TRP A 194 -4.55 -7.59 -19.88
N ALA A 195 -5.84 -7.32 -19.68
CA ALA A 195 -6.51 -6.73 -18.51
C ALA A 195 -6.05 -5.34 -18.05
N MET A 196 -6.53 -4.36 -18.81
CA MET A 196 -6.64 -2.90 -18.60
C MET A 196 -6.92 -2.34 -17.19
N LYS A 197 -7.07 -3.13 -16.11
CA LYS A 197 -7.34 -2.57 -14.77
C LYS A 197 -6.69 -3.31 -13.60
N VAL A 198 -5.99 -4.45 -13.77
CA VAL A 198 -5.52 -5.23 -12.62
C VAL A 198 -4.20 -5.96 -12.89
N LYS A 199 -3.29 -5.96 -11.89
CA LYS A 199 -2.03 -6.74 -11.80
C LYS A 199 -2.28 -8.26 -11.77
N VAL A 200 -2.98 -8.81 -12.76
CA VAL A 200 -3.29 -10.25 -12.81
C VAL A 200 -2.12 -11.00 -13.42
N MET A 201 -1.72 -12.08 -12.76
CA MET A 201 -0.72 -13.00 -13.27
C MET A 201 -1.43 -14.22 -13.86
N PRO A 202 -1.01 -14.71 -15.05
CA PRO A 202 -1.54 -15.95 -15.59
C PRO A 202 -1.39 -17.10 -14.58
N GLY A 203 -2.39 -17.98 -14.51
CA GLY A 203 -2.43 -19.08 -13.54
C GLY A 203 -1.19 -19.97 -13.60
N GLU A 204 -0.72 -20.30 -14.80
CA GLU A 204 0.49 -21.09 -15.02
C GLU A 204 1.76 -20.42 -14.48
N VAL A 205 1.92 -19.11 -14.70
CA VAL A 205 3.07 -18.34 -14.22
C VAL A 205 3.05 -18.29 -12.70
N TYR A 206 1.87 -18.09 -12.12
CA TYR A 206 1.70 -18.14 -10.67
C TYR A 206 2.10 -19.52 -10.09
N GLN A 207 1.62 -20.62 -10.69
CA GLN A 207 1.96 -21.97 -10.19
C GLN A 207 3.46 -22.23 -10.28
N ARG A 208 4.09 -21.82 -11.39
CA ARG A 208 5.54 -21.89 -11.54
C ARG A 208 6.28 -21.12 -10.45
N ILE A 209 5.92 -19.86 -10.20
CA ILE A 209 6.52 -19.04 -9.15
C ILE A 209 6.35 -19.69 -7.77
N LYS A 210 5.15 -20.20 -7.48
CA LYS A 210 4.87 -20.89 -6.21
C LYS A 210 5.77 -22.10 -6.01
N LEU A 211 5.88 -22.97 -7.01
CA LEU A 211 6.73 -24.16 -6.94
C LEU A 211 8.20 -23.80 -6.67
N HIS A 212 8.71 -22.74 -7.29
CA HIS A 212 10.08 -22.28 -7.03
C HIS A 212 10.23 -21.66 -5.66
N ALA A 213 9.26 -20.86 -5.21
CA ALA A 213 9.26 -20.31 -3.86
C ALA A 213 9.33 -21.43 -2.80
N GLU A 214 8.53 -22.50 -2.97
CA GLU A 214 8.56 -23.69 -2.12
C GLU A 214 9.90 -24.45 -2.23
N LYS A 215 10.38 -24.72 -3.44
CA LYS A 215 11.66 -25.40 -3.71
C LYS A 215 12.83 -24.71 -3.02
N TYR A 216 12.85 -23.38 -3.02
CA TYR A 216 13.94 -22.59 -2.48
C TYR A 216 13.71 -22.11 -1.04
N GLY A 217 12.58 -22.46 -0.42
CA GLY A 217 12.28 -22.11 0.97
C GLY A 217 11.97 -20.63 1.21
N ILE A 218 11.45 -19.93 0.20
CA ILE A 218 11.13 -18.50 0.26
C ILE A 218 9.63 -18.32 0.47
N GLN A 219 9.24 -17.61 1.51
CA GLN A 219 7.84 -17.34 1.80
C GLN A 219 7.26 -16.35 0.78
N LEU A 220 6.33 -16.83 -0.04
CA LEU A 220 5.68 -16.06 -1.09
C LEU A 220 4.43 -15.34 -0.57
N PHE A 221 4.24 -14.11 -1.01
CA PHE A 221 3.03 -13.31 -0.82
C PHE A 221 2.54 -12.74 -2.14
N THR A 222 1.24 -12.54 -2.25
CA THR A 222 0.62 -11.87 -3.41
C THR A 222 0.32 -10.40 -3.15
N ARG A 223 0.48 -9.93 -1.91
CA ARG A 223 0.18 -8.55 -1.49
C ARG A 223 1.33 -7.97 -0.68
N THR A 224 1.70 -6.75 -1.04
CA THR A 224 2.75 -5.98 -0.37
C THR A 224 2.48 -5.81 1.11
N SER A 225 1.26 -5.44 1.49
CA SER A 225 0.92 -5.20 2.89
C SER A 225 1.08 -6.45 3.75
N CYS A 226 0.74 -7.63 3.24
CA CYS A 226 0.91 -8.88 3.98
C CYS A 226 2.39 -9.20 4.21
N ALA A 227 3.23 -9.07 3.17
CA ALA A 227 4.65 -9.34 3.30
C ALA A 227 5.35 -8.32 4.21
N VAL A 228 4.99 -7.04 4.10
CA VAL A 228 5.50 -5.99 4.98
C VAL A 228 5.15 -6.30 6.43
N SER A 229 3.88 -6.59 6.70
CA SER A 229 3.41 -6.90 8.06
C SER A 229 4.21 -8.06 8.68
N VAL A 230 4.39 -9.15 7.94
CA VAL A 230 5.21 -10.29 8.41
C VAL A 230 6.68 -9.92 8.59
N ALA A 231 7.28 -9.19 7.65
CA ALA A 231 8.68 -8.78 7.70
C ALA A 231 8.98 -7.79 8.84
N THR A 232 7.97 -7.05 9.30
CA THR A 232 8.06 -6.11 10.42
C THR A 232 7.54 -6.69 11.74
N GLY A 233 7.14 -7.97 11.78
CA GLY A 233 6.71 -8.67 13.00
C GLY A 233 5.25 -8.44 13.43
N GLU A 234 4.45 -7.81 12.58
CA GLU A 234 3.01 -7.59 12.83
C GLU A 234 2.22 -8.89 12.75
N GLN A 235 1.11 -8.94 13.47
CA GLN A 235 0.23 -10.13 13.55
C GLN A 235 -0.99 -10.03 12.63
N ASP A 236 -1.24 -8.87 12.02
CA ASP A 236 -2.30 -8.66 11.05
C ASP A 236 -1.80 -7.84 9.87
N THR A 237 -2.57 -7.80 8.77
CA THR A 237 -2.23 -6.94 7.65
C THR A 237 -2.94 -5.60 7.78
N TYR A 238 -2.19 -4.50 7.63
CA TYR A 238 -2.75 -3.14 7.67
C TYR A 238 -3.71 -2.80 6.53
N ASN A 239 -3.91 -3.73 5.58
CA ASN A 239 -4.95 -3.66 4.56
C ASN A 239 -5.96 -4.80 4.75
N PRO A 240 -7.25 -4.60 4.44
CA PRO A 240 -8.32 -5.53 4.81
C PRO A 240 -8.44 -6.73 3.86
N TYR A 241 -7.31 -7.36 3.51
CA TYR A 241 -7.26 -8.52 2.64
C TYR A 241 -7.75 -9.81 3.30
N TYR A 242 -7.89 -9.83 4.63
CA TYR A 242 -8.59 -10.89 5.37
C TYR A 242 -10.04 -11.10 4.88
N ASN A 243 -10.62 -10.10 4.20
CA ASN A 243 -11.95 -10.19 3.58
C ASN A 243 -11.96 -10.97 2.26
N SER A 244 -10.79 -11.15 1.64
CA SER A 244 -10.63 -11.81 0.36
C SER A 244 -9.53 -12.88 0.43
N PRO A 245 -9.61 -13.86 1.35
CA PRO A 245 -8.53 -14.81 1.60
C PRO A 245 -8.24 -15.71 0.39
N LYS A 246 -9.26 -15.99 -0.43
CA LYS A 246 -9.09 -16.71 -1.72
C LYS A 246 -8.28 -15.91 -2.74
N LEU A 247 -8.43 -14.58 -2.74
CA LEU A 247 -7.69 -13.70 -3.63
C LEU A 247 -6.22 -13.59 -3.22
N VAL A 248 -5.94 -13.52 -1.92
CA VAL A 248 -4.56 -13.44 -1.41
C VAL A 248 -3.89 -14.79 -1.22
N LYS A 249 -4.67 -15.87 -1.30
CA LYS A 249 -4.22 -17.26 -1.27
C LYS A 249 -3.57 -17.67 0.06
N CYS A 250 -4.07 -17.16 1.19
CA CYS A 250 -3.45 -17.38 2.52
C CYS A 250 -3.16 -18.86 2.81
N LYS A 251 -4.18 -19.73 2.65
CA LYS A 251 -4.05 -21.17 2.92
C LYS A 251 -3.11 -21.86 1.94
N GLU A 252 -3.14 -21.45 0.68
CA GLU A 252 -2.32 -22.06 -0.37
C GLU A 252 -0.83 -21.70 -0.22
N LEU A 253 -0.55 -20.51 0.31
CA LEU A 253 0.79 -19.97 0.50
C LEU A 253 1.31 -20.11 1.94
N ASN A 254 0.59 -20.87 2.81
CA ASN A 254 0.95 -21.05 4.22
C ASN A 254 1.23 -19.71 4.95
N CYS A 255 0.32 -18.74 4.80
CA CYS A 255 0.51 -17.39 5.35
C CYS A 255 0.79 -17.43 6.86
N PRO A 256 1.94 -16.90 7.34
CA PRO A 256 2.34 -17.02 8.74
C PRO A 256 1.41 -16.36 9.76
N ILE A 257 0.65 -15.35 9.31
CA ILE A 257 -0.27 -14.56 10.14
C ILE A 257 -1.74 -14.87 9.83
N GLN A 258 -2.03 -15.99 9.16
CA GLN A 258 -3.40 -16.30 8.75
C GLN A 258 -4.38 -16.38 9.92
N ASP A 259 -3.94 -16.94 11.05
CA ASP A 259 -4.80 -17.24 12.19
C ASP A 259 -5.05 -16.02 13.09
N THR A 260 -4.16 -15.03 13.03
CA THR A 260 -4.24 -13.76 13.75
C THR A 260 -4.82 -12.63 12.90
N CYS A 261 -4.78 -12.76 11.57
CA CYS A 261 -5.24 -11.74 10.64
C CYS A 261 -6.78 -11.77 10.47
N GLY A 262 -7.45 -10.74 10.99
CA GLY A 262 -8.90 -10.61 10.92
C GLY A 262 -9.36 -9.15 10.98
N PRO A 263 -10.68 -8.92 10.79
CA PRO A 263 -11.25 -7.60 10.97
C PRO A 263 -11.15 -7.15 12.42
N GLN A 264 -10.74 -5.89 12.61
CA GLN A 264 -10.94 -5.20 13.88
C GLN A 264 -12.44 -5.08 14.18
N THR A 265 -12.83 -5.28 15.44
CA THR A 265 -14.24 -5.20 15.85
C THR A 265 -14.72 -3.78 16.06
N GLN A 266 -13.78 -2.86 16.32
CA GLN A 266 -14.02 -1.43 16.54
C GLN A 266 -12.92 -0.62 15.85
N PRO A 267 -13.19 0.64 15.48
CA PRO A 267 -12.15 1.56 15.04
C PRO A 267 -11.14 1.79 16.15
N ARG A 268 -9.90 2.14 15.79
CA ARG A 268 -8.91 2.59 16.77
C ARG A 268 -9.49 3.72 17.62
N GLU A 269 -9.22 3.70 18.91
CA GLU A 269 -9.67 4.74 19.83
C GLU A 269 -9.25 6.13 19.34
N GLY A 270 -10.14 7.12 19.43
CA GLY A 270 -9.91 8.48 18.93
C GLY A 270 -9.88 8.65 17.39
N SER A 271 -9.84 7.56 16.61
CA SER A 271 -9.68 7.65 15.15
C SER A 271 -10.91 8.23 14.44
N LEU A 272 -12.13 7.87 14.86
CA LEU A 272 -13.35 8.43 14.29
C LEU A 272 -13.48 9.92 14.56
N GLU A 273 -13.10 10.36 15.76
CA GLU A 273 -13.09 11.78 16.14
C GLU A 273 -12.14 12.56 15.23
N LEU A 274 -10.90 12.09 15.04
CA LEU A 274 -9.93 12.69 14.13
C LEU A 274 -10.48 12.79 12.69
N ILE A 275 -11.06 11.72 12.17
CA ILE A 275 -11.61 11.70 10.80
C ILE A 275 -12.77 12.70 10.64
N LYS A 276 -13.69 12.76 11.60
CA LYS A 276 -14.79 13.75 11.60
C LYS A 276 -14.26 15.18 11.75
N ARG A 277 -13.21 15.37 12.56
CA ARG A 277 -12.56 16.69 12.74
C ARG A 277 -11.90 17.18 11.46
N LEU A 278 -11.32 16.28 10.66
CA LEU A 278 -10.78 16.61 9.34
C LEU A 278 -11.87 16.95 8.30
N GLY A 279 -13.15 16.69 8.62
CA GLY A 279 -14.30 17.09 7.81
C GLY A 279 -14.92 15.97 6.99
N PHE A 280 -14.53 14.70 7.21
CA PHE A 280 -15.15 13.57 6.52
C PHE A 280 -16.47 13.17 7.18
N ASP A 281 -17.50 12.96 6.36
CA ASP A 281 -18.76 12.35 6.79
C ASP A 281 -18.62 10.83 6.82
N VAL A 282 -18.43 10.30 8.03
CA VAL A 282 -18.16 8.88 8.27
C VAL A 282 -19.02 8.31 9.38
N GLU A 283 -19.37 7.04 9.20
CA GLU A 283 -20.17 6.27 10.13
C GLU A 283 -19.55 4.87 10.30
N PHE A 284 -19.39 4.43 11.55
CA PHE A 284 -18.99 3.06 11.82
C PHE A 284 -20.20 2.14 11.71
N ILE A 285 -20.08 1.11 10.89
CA ILE A 285 -21.11 0.10 10.70
C ILE A 285 -20.57 -1.23 11.28
N PRO A 286 -21.21 -1.80 12.31
CA PRO A 286 -20.82 -3.09 12.85
C PRO A 286 -21.08 -4.21 11.82
N ALA A 287 -20.45 -5.38 12.04
CA ALA A 287 -20.65 -6.52 11.16
C ALA A 287 -22.13 -6.92 11.07
N GLN A 288 -22.66 -6.98 9.85
CA GLN A 288 -23.97 -7.59 9.60
C GLN A 288 -23.81 -9.09 9.31
N GLN A 289 -24.88 -9.87 9.50
CA GLN A 289 -24.88 -11.26 9.08
C GLN A 289 -24.84 -11.35 7.55
N GLY A 290 -23.84 -12.03 6.99
CA GLY A 290 -23.91 -12.47 5.60
C GLY A 290 -22.67 -13.21 5.10
N LYS A 291 -22.64 -13.43 3.78
CA LYS A 291 -21.71 -14.36 3.13
C LYS A 291 -20.29 -13.79 2.93
N LYS A 292 -19.27 -14.58 3.25
CA LYS A 292 -17.86 -14.26 2.95
C LYS A 292 -17.66 -13.99 1.45
N CYS A 293 -16.69 -13.14 1.10
CA CYS A 293 -16.35 -12.85 -0.29
C CYS A 293 -16.00 -14.12 -1.06
N GLY A 294 -16.66 -14.33 -2.20
CA GLY A 294 -16.42 -15.47 -3.09
C GLY A 294 -15.37 -15.21 -4.17
N VAL A 295 -14.93 -13.96 -4.37
CA VAL A 295 -14.08 -13.56 -5.50
C VAL A 295 -12.71 -14.24 -5.43
N SER A 296 -12.38 -14.97 -6.49
CA SER A 296 -11.07 -15.59 -6.73
C SER A 296 -10.15 -14.64 -7.51
N GLY A 297 -8.88 -15.03 -7.70
CA GLY A 297 -7.97 -14.30 -8.59
C GLY A 297 -8.47 -14.23 -10.05
N GLU A 298 -9.14 -15.29 -10.53
CA GLU A 298 -9.66 -15.41 -11.89
C GLU A 298 -10.92 -14.56 -12.10
N ASP A 299 -11.78 -14.47 -11.09
CA ASP A 299 -12.99 -13.63 -11.13
C ASP A 299 -12.73 -12.16 -10.79
N ARG A 300 -11.49 -11.81 -10.43
CA ARG A 300 -11.14 -10.44 -10.02
C ARG A 300 -11.47 -9.42 -11.10
N LEU A 301 -11.35 -9.77 -12.38
CA LEU A 301 -11.65 -8.88 -13.50
C LEU A 301 -13.15 -8.57 -13.64
N LYS A 302 -14.01 -9.43 -13.09
CA LYS A 302 -15.47 -9.23 -13.10
C LYS A 302 -15.96 -8.38 -11.93
N CYS A 303 -15.12 -8.20 -10.91
CA CYS A 303 -15.47 -7.43 -9.71
C CYS A 303 -15.08 -5.95 -9.90
N PRO A 304 -16.03 -5.00 -9.87
CA PRO A 304 -15.71 -3.58 -10.06
C PRO A 304 -15.00 -2.96 -8.85
N SER A 305 -15.17 -3.55 -7.65
CA SER A 305 -14.67 -2.96 -6.41
C SER A 305 -13.21 -3.33 -6.10
N CYS A 306 -12.47 -2.41 -5.47
CA CYS A 306 -11.14 -2.71 -4.92
C CYS A 306 -11.27 -3.41 -3.57
N CYS A 307 -10.49 -4.48 -3.32
CA CYS A 307 -10.60 -5.24 -2.07
C CYS A 307 -10.27 -4.42 -0.82
N THR A 308 -9.48 -3.36 -0.96
CA THR A 308 -9.10 -2.47 0.14
C THR A 308 -10.12 -1.36 0.43
N THR A 309 -11.17 -1.27 -0.40
CA THR A 309 -12.32 -0.34 -0.28
C THR A 309 -13.63 -1.04 -0.70
N CYS A 310 -13.75 -2.33 -0.38
CA CYS A 310 -14.72 -3.27 -0.95
C CYS A 310 -16.17 -3.01 -0.49
N TYR A 311 -16.96 -2.29 -1.28
CA TYR A 311 -18.38 -2.01 -0.98
C TYR A 311 -19.36 -3.19 -1.15
N PHE A 312 -18.87 -4.38 -1.54
CA PHE A 312 -19.68 -5.60 -1.53
C PHE A 312 -19.61 -6.36 -0.20
N SER A 313 -18.63 -6.04 0.67
CA SER A 313 -18.42 -6.76 1.91
C SER A 313 -19.23 -6.13 3.05
N LYS A 314 -20.52 -6.48 3.13
CA LYS A 314 -21.41 -6.00 4.21
C LYS A 314 -21.25 -6.77 5.53
N ASN A 315 -20.49 -7.86 5.52
CA ASN A 315 -20.52 -8.87 6.59
C ASN A 315 -19.38 -8.71 7.60
N ILE A 316 -18.81 -7.52 7.62
CA ILE A 316 -17.64 -7.16 8.42
C ILE A 316 -17.83 -5.76 8.96
N PRO A 317 -17.21 -5.45 10.10
CA PRO A 317 -17.15 -4.09 10.60
C PRO A 317 -16.42 -3.18 9.61
N HIS A 318 -16.95 -2.00 9.34
CA HIS A 318 -16.37 -1.06 8.37
C HIS A 318 -16.76 0.38 8.65
N ILE A 319 -16.06 1.30 7.99
CA ILE A 319 -16.37 2.72 7.95
C ILE A 319 -17.10 3.02 6.64
N GLN A 320 -18.37 3.41 6.75
CA GLN A 320 -19.16 3.92 5.65
C GLN A 320 -18.84 5.40 5.47
N VAL A 321 -18.43 5.79 4.26
CA VAL A 321 -18.05 7.17 3.92
C VAL A 321 -19.08 7.77 2.97
N LYS A 322 -19.52 8.99 3.25
CA LYS A 322 -20.50 9.76 2.48
C LYS A 322 -19.82 10.98 1.84
N GLY A 323 -20.54 11.65 0.92
CA GLY A 323 -20.03 12.85 0.23
C GLY A 323 -19.11 12.56 -0.96
N ASP A 324 -18.44 13.61 -1.46
CA ASP A 324 -17.47 13.48 -2.56
C ASP A 324 -16.09 13.11 -2.04
N VAL A 325 -15.73 11.84 -2.13
CA VAL A 325 -14.44 11.28 -1.70
C VAL A 325 -13.78 10.47 -2.81
N ASN A 326 -12.46 10.44 -2.84
CA ASN A 326 -11.69 9.63 -3.78
C ASN A 326 -11.04 8.40 -3.10
N LEU A 327 -10.23 7.62 -3.84
CA LEU A 327 -9.58 6.42 -3.28
C LEU A 327 -8.43 6.73 -2.31
N GLY A 328 -7.82 7.91 -2.41
CA GLY A 328 -6.86 8.47 -1.46
C GLY A 328 -7.52 8.74 -0.12
N ASP A 329 -8.66 9.41 -0.12
CA ASP A 329 -9.46 9.66 1.09
C ASP A 329 -9.84 8.35 1.79
N LEU A 330 -10.39 7.38 1.04
CA LEU A 330 -10.73 6.06 1.59
C LEU A 330 -9.49 5.32 2.11
N SER A 331 -8.34 5.45 1.45
CA SER A 331 -7.09 4.85 1.91
C SER A 331 -6.59 5.47 3.20
N PHE A 332 -6.68 6.79 3.34
CA PHE A 332 -6.32 7.50 4.55
C PHE A 332 -7.23 7.12 5.72
N ILE A 333 -8.55 7.15 5.53
CA ILE A 333 -9.53 6.76 6.56
C ILE A 333 -9.26 5.31 7.00
N ARG A 334 -8.97 4.41 6.07
CA ARG A 334 -8.59 3.02 6.39
C ARG A 334 -7.36 2.96 7.28
N PHE A 335 -6.30 3.69 6.94
CA PHE A 335 -5.06 3.61 7.72
C PHE A 335 -5.21 4.22 9.12
N VAL A 336 -5.96 5.31 9.26
CA VAL A 336 -6.22 5.98 10.54
C VAL A 336 -7.11 5.12 11.44
N THR A 337 -8.17 4.52 10.88
CA THR A 337 -9.12 3.72 11.67
C THR A 337 -8.68 2.28 11.90
N GLY A 338 -7.76 1.77 11.08
CA GLY A 338 -7.38 0.35 11.07
C GLY A 338 -8.43 -0.57 10.45
N MET A 339 -9.43 -0.02 9.76
CA MET A 339 -10.60 -0.76 9.28
C MET A 339 -10.85 -0.55 7.79
N LEU A 340 -11.66 -1.42 7.19
CA LEU A 340 -12.15 -1.19 5.85
C LEU A 340 -12.94 0.14 5.80
N ALA A 341 -12.53 1.06 4.93
CA ALA A 341 -13.29 2.27 4.62
C ALA A 341 -13.85 2.15 3.20
N MET A 342 -15.14 2.46 3.02
CA MET A 342 -15.79 2.27 1.73
C MET A 342 -16.92 3.25 1.46
N GLN A 343 -17.14 3.48 0.17
CA GLN A 343 -18.28 4.19 -0.38
C GLN A 343 -18.86 3.38 -1.55
N PRO A 344 -20.14 2.96 -1.49
CA PRO A 344 -20.80 2.27 -2.60
C PRO A 344 -20.63 2.99 -3.93
N GLY A 345 -20.24 2.24 -4.97
CA GLY A 345 -20.05 2.77 -6.32
C GLY A 345 -18.72 3.50 -6.57
N ARG A 346 -17.91 3.77 -5.53
CA ARG A 346 -16.59 4.39 -5.70
C ARG A 346 -15.58 3.39 -6.25
N ASN A 347 -15.06 3.66 -7.44
CA ASN A 347 -14.08 2.83 -8.14
C ASN A 347 -12.86 3.67 -8.56
N ASP A 348 -11.78 3.00 -8.99
CA ASP A 348 -10.64 3.65 -9.65
C ASP A 348 -11.12 4.15 -11.03
N ASP A 349 -11.15 5.47 -11.19
CA ASP A 349 -11.57 6.18 -12.39
C ASP A 349 -10.39 6.51 -13.32
N GLY A 350 -9.16 6.14 -12.95
CA GLY A 350 -7.94 6.49 -13.69
C GLY A 350 -7.51 7.94 -13.53
N SER A 351 -8.09 8.70 -12.59
CA SER A 351 -7.70 10.07 -12.31
C SER A 351 -6.26 10.16 -11.78
N LYS A 352 -5.52 11.20 -12.16
CA LYS A 352 -4.20 11.50 -11.57
C LYS A 352 -4.29 11.88 -10.09
N GLU A 353 -5.45 12.40 -9.69
CA GLU A 353 -5.77 12.78 -8.32
C GLU A 353 -6.27 11.61 -7.48
N VAL A 354 -6.28 10.37 -8.01
CA VAL A 354 -6.85 9.20 -7.34
C VAL A 354 -6.26 8.92 -5.96
N GLY A 355 -5.00 9.32 -5.73
CA GLY A 355 -4.31 9.18 -4.44
C GLY A 355 -4.37 10.40 -3.53
N LYS A 356 -4.87 11.55 -4.02
CA LYS A 356 -4.84 12.82 -3.27
C LYS A 356 -5.80 12.77 -2.11
N ILE A 357 -5.39 13.22 -0.94
CA ILE A 357 -6.30 13.37 0.20
C ILE A 357 -6.86 14.79 0.19
N ARG A 358 -8.17 14.92 0.37
CA ARG A 358 -8.87 16.19 0.49
C ARG A 358 -9.43 16.28 1.91
N PHE A 359 -8.85 17.12 2.75
CA PHE A 359 -9.36 17.38 4.10
C PHE A 359 -10.38 18.52 4.05
N PRO A 360 -11.71 18.25 4.13
CA PRO A 360 -12.70 19.30 3.85
C PRO A 360 -12.66 20.49 4.82
N LYS A 361 -12.27 20.26 6.08
CA LYS A 361 -12.09 21.32 7.08
C LYS A 361 -10.70 21.97 7.07
N HIS A 362 -9.75 21.44 6.28
CA HIS A 362 -8.36 21.91 6.17
C HIS A 362 -7.85 21.88 4.71
N PRO A 363 -8.51 22.59 3.78
CA PRO A 363 -8.17 22.54 2.35
C PRO A 363 -6.77 23.06 2.01
N GLU A 364 -6.15 23.84 2.89
CA GLU A 364 -4.76 24.32 2.78
C GLU A 364 -3.72 23.20 2.90
N ILE A 365 -4.10 22.04 3.44
CA ILE A 365 -3.24 20.85 3.52
C ILE A 365 -3.43 20.05 2.23
N ASP A 366 -2.79 20.49 1.15
CA ASP A 366 -3.07 20.00 -0.21
C ASP A 366 -2.02 19.02 -0.77
N ASN A 367 -0.92 18.82 -0.05
CA ASN A 367 0.20 17.98 -0.47
C ASN A 367 0.15 16.55 0.08
N ALA A 368 -0.94 16.17 0.77
CA ALA A 368 -1.13 14.84 1.34
C ALA A 368 -1.66 13.85 0.30
N GLN A 369 -1.15 12.62 0.35
CA GLN A 369 -1.53 11.53 -0.55
C GLN A 369 -1.64 10.24 0.26
N ALA A 370 -2.52 9.33 -0.16
CA ALA A 370 -2.55 7.96 0.34
C ALA A 370 -2.72 7.00 -0.84
N LEU A 371 -1.65 6.25 -1.11
CA LEU A 371 -1.72 5.12 -2.03
C LEU A 371 -2.31 3.91 -1.30
N ASN A 372 -2.73 2.93 -2.09
CA ASN A 372 -3.40 1.73 -1.57
C ASN A 372 -2.64 0.95 -0.49
N SER A 373 -1.33 1.16 -0.33
CA SER A 373 -0.54 0.48 0.70
C SER A 373 0.36 1.40 1.50
N TRP A 374 0.38 2.70 1.19
CA TRP A 374 1.39 3.62 1.70
C TRP A 374 0.87 5.05 1.78
N TRP A 375 1.27 5.73 2.84
CA TRP A 375 1.40 7.18 2.91
C TRP A 375 2.77 7.56 2.34
N PRO A 376 2.86 8.09 1.11
CA PRO A 376 4.14 8.46 0.53
C PRO A 376 4.69 9.74 1.17
N ILE A 377 5.99 9.74 1.46
CA ILE A 377 6.79 10.95 1.67
C ILE A 377 7.85 10.93 0.58
N SER A 378 7.63 11.69 -0.49
CA SER A 378 8.37 11.55 -1.73
C SER A 378 8.78 12.87 -2.34
N ARG A 379 9.79 12.83 -3.19
CA ARG A 379 10.13 13.91 -4.11
C ARG A 379 10.11 13.30 -5.51
N ASN A 380 9.27 13.84 -6.37
CA ASN A 380 9.35 13.55 -7.79
C ASN A 380 10.66 14.15 -8.31
N ILE A 381 11.39 13.42 -9.14
CA ILE A 381 12.66 13.88 -9.73
C ILE A 381 12.57 13.93 -11.25
N ALA A 382 13.24 14.87 -11.90
CA ALA A 382 13.20 15.01 -13.37
C ALA A 382 13.67 13.76 -14.15
N LYS A 383 14.53 12.92 -13.55
CA LYS A 383 15.10 11.73 -14.22
C LYS A 383 15.22 10.55 -13.26
N CYS A 384 14.59 9.45 -13.61
CA CYS A 384 14.74 8.14 -12.98
C CYS A 384 15.53 7.18 -13.89
N PHE A 385 15.51 5.86 -13.62
CA PHE A 385 16.14 4.84 -14.46
C PHE A 385 15.55 4.73 -15.89
N GLY A 386 14.43 5.41 -16.18
CA GLY A 386 13.83 5.43 -17.52
C GLY A 386 13.18 4.10 -17.91
N CYS A 387 12.51 3.43 -16.97
CA CYS A 387 11.91 2.13 -17.26
C CYS A 387 10.75 2.28 -18.27
N LYS A 388 10.81 1.54 -19.38
CA LYS A 388 9.87 1.62 -20.51
C LYS A 388 8.42 1.28 -20.15
N TYR A 389 8.21 0.61 -19.03
CA TYR A 389 6.90 0.16 -18.54
C TYR A 389 6.37 1.00 -17.36
N CYS A 390 7.07 2.07 -16.97
CA CYS A 390 6.76 2.84 -15.76
C CYS A 390 5.54 3.75 -15.96
N ILE A 391 4.37 3.33 -15.47
CA ILE A 391 3.18 4.19 -15.45
C ILE A 391 3.38 5.47 -14.62
N VAL A 392 4.25 5.45 -13.61
CA VAL A 392 4.41 6.57 -12.67
C VAL A 392 4.94 7.84 -13.36
N ASP A 393 5.69 7.70 -14.46
CA ASP A 393 6.17 8.83 -15.27
C ASP A 393 5.00 9.63 -15.86
N GLU A 394 4.03 8.90 -16.45
CA GLU A 394 2.85 9.45 -17.12
C GLU A 394 1.85 10.08 -16.14
N TYR A 395 1.79 9.62 -14.88
CA TYR A 395 0.83 10.14 -13.89
C TYR A 395 1.39 11.26 -13.02
N TYR A 396 2.70 11.26 -12.73
CA TYR A 396 3.26 12.08 -11.65
C TYR A 396 4.50 12.90 -12.03
N ASN A 397 5.09 12.72 -13.21
CA ASN A 397 6.30 13.43 -13.62
C ASN A 397 6.12 14.25 -14.93
N GLU A 398 4.89 14.61 -15.27
CA GLU A 398 4.58 15.28 -16.54
C GLU A 398 5.30 16.62 -16.74
N THR A 399 5.55 17.35 -15.66
CA THR A 399 6.22 18.67 -15.71
C THR A 399 7.74 18.54 -15.73
N GLY A 400 8.29 17.38 -15.37
CA GLY A 400 9.72 17.20 -15.13
C GLY A 400 10.27 18.04 -13.96
N GLU A 401 9.41 18.64 -13.15
CA GLU A 401 9.79 19.48 -12.02
C GLU A 401 9.89 18.68 -10.72
N ASN A 402 10.84 19.06 -9.87
CA ASN A 402 10.98 18.43 -8.57
C ASN A 402 9.89 18.94 -7.62
N GLN A 403 8.95 18.07 -7.25
CA GLN A 403 7.87 18.39 -6.31
C GLN A 403 7.91 17.45 -5.10
N GLU A 404 7.84 18.03 -3.89
CA GLU A 404 7.65 17.26 -2.66
C GLU A 404 6.19 16.86 -2.49
N VAL A 405 5.99 15.63 -2.04
CA VAL A 405 4.70 15.00 -1.80
C VAL A 405 4.71 14.40 -0.40
N GLY A 406 3.68 14.73 0.38
CA GLY A 406 3.51 14.24 1.74
C GLY A 406 4.43 14.87 2.77
N PHE A 407 4.33 14.36 3.99
CA PHE A 407 5.05 14.79 5.20
C PHE A 407 4.91 13.68 6.27
N PRO A 408 5.71 13.64 7.35
CA PRO A 408 5.50 12.68 8.43
C PRO A 408 4.05 12.70 8.96
N PRO A 409 3.31 11.57 8.98
CA PRO A 409 1.86 11.59 9.19
C PRO A 409 1.40 12.35 10.45
N SER A 410 2.13 12.25 11.56
CA SER A 410 1.79 12.92 12.82
C SER A 410 1.83 14.45 12.73
N GLN A 411 2.56 15.01 11.76
CA GLN A 411 2.55 16.46 11.50
C GLN A 411 1.22 16.95 10.92
N LEU A 412 0.29 16.05 10.56
CA LEU A 412 -1.05 16.44 10.16
C LEU A 412 -1.74 17.24 11.28
N VAL A 413 -1.60 16.79 12.53
CA VAL A 413 -2.18 17.48 13.70
C VAL A 413 -1.64 18.89 13.80
N ASP A 414 -0.32 19.06 13.69
CA ASP A 414 0.33 20.37 13.74
C ASP A 414 -0.10 21.30 12.59
N ARG A 415 -0.51 20.73 11.45
CA ARG A 415 -1.02 21.48 10.30
C ARG A 415 -2.49 21.86 10.46
N MET A 416 -3.26 21.05 11.20
CA MET A 416 -4.64 21.37 11.58
C MET A 416 -4.68 22.55 12.57
N PHE A 417 -3.64 22.72 13.38
CA PHE A 417 -3.54 23.77 14.41
C PHE A 417 -2.23 24.57 14.29
N PRO A 418 -2.10 25.43 13.25
CA PRO A 418 -0.85 26.15 12.99
C PRO A 418 -0.56 27.27 14.02
N GLU A 419 -1.58 27.75 14.75
CA GLU A 419 -1.45 28.84 15.71
C GLU A 419 -0.66 28.43 16.96
N ASP A 420 -0.77 27.17 17.40
CA ASP A 420 -0.07 26.63 18.57
C ASP A 420 1.46 26.58 18.42
N LYS A 421 1.98 26.71 17.19
CA LYS A 421 3.42 26.80 16.94
C LYS A 421 4.01 28.16 17.25
N LYS A 422 3.20 29.22 17.26
CA LYS A 422 3.68 30.59 17.48
C LYS A 422 3.94 30.90 18.96
N ASP A 423 3.30 30.15 19.87
CA ASP A 423 3.43 30.38 21.31
C ASP A 423 4.56 29.57 21.97
N ASN A 424 5.24 28.70 21.20
CA ASN A 424 6.33 27.82 21.67
C ASN A 424 7.69 28.07 20.96
N GLN A 425 7.83 29.16 20.20
CA GLN A 425 9.10 29.69 19.69
C GLN A 425 9.38 31.04 20.32
#